data_AF-U3PCM4-F1
#
_entry.id   AF-U3PCM4-F1
#
_cell.length_a   1.000
_cell.length_b   1.000
_cell.length_c   1.000
_cell.angle_alpha   90.00
_cell.angle_beta   90.00
_cell.angle_gamma   90.00
#
_symmetry.space_group_name_H-M   'P 1'
#
loop_
_entity.id
_entity.type
_entity.pdbx_description
1 polymer ?
#
loop_
_entity_poly.entity_id
_entity_poly.type
_entity_poly.pdbx_seq_one_letter_code
_entity_poly.pdbx_strand_id
1 'polypeptide(L)'
;MDQLALDWDDQLTDQVPAEYKSALRKAATYSDTMHMSMAGIYDQLTSEYGEKFSAEAAQYAVDNVQADWNANALAKAKSYQETMSMSPEAIRDQLVSEHGEKFTAEQADYAIQNLN
;
A
#
# COMPACT_ATOMS: atom_id res chain seq x y z
N MET A 1 5.90 -7.37 -35.45
CA MET A 1 5.28 -7.12 -34.15
C MET A 1 3.97 -6.43 -34.45
N ASP A 2 2.88 -7.08 -34.09
CA ASP A 2 1.53 -6.78 -34.58
C ASP A 2 1.00 -5.50 -33.96
N GLN A 3 0.64 -4.51 -34.79
CA GLN A 3 0.01 -3.26 -34.34
C GLN A 3 -1.37 -3.51 -33.71
N LEU A 4 -1.96 -4.69 -33.93
CA LEU A 4 -3.24 -5.08 -33.34
C LEU A 4 -3.17 -5.37 -31.84
N ALA A 5 -2.01 -5.66 -31.26
CA ALA A 5 -1.90 -5.91 -29.82
C ALA A 5 -1.87 -4.62 -28.97
N LEU A 6 -1.49 -3.49 -29.57
CA LEU A 6 -1.40 -2.19 -28.87
C LEU A 6 -2.76 -1.52 -28.67
N ASP A 7 -3.72 -1.73 -29.58
CA ASP A 7 -5.04 -1.08 -29.51
C ASP A 7 -6.03 -1.76 -28.55
N TRP A 8 -5.84 -3.06 -28.25
CA TRP A 8 -6.82 -3.83 -27.46
C TRP A 8 -6.66 -3.64 -25.96
N ASP A 9 -5.41 -3.51 -25.50
CA ASP A 9 -5.11 -3.27 -24.08
C ASP A 9 -5.57 -1.85 -23.69
N ASP A 10 -5.40 -0.86 -24.59
CA ASP A 10 -5.79 0.53 -24.35
C ASP A 10 -7.32 0.70 -24.27
N GLN A 11 -8.10 -0.02 -25.09
CA GLN A 11 -9.58 0.01 -25.03
C GLN A 11 -10.18 -0.61 -23.75
N LEU A 12 -9.46 -1.51 -23.07
CA LEU A 12 -9.89 -2.06 -21.78
C LEU A 12 -9.68 -1.04 -20.64
N THR A 13 -8.66 -0.19 -20.73
CA THR A 13 -8.38 0.84 -19.71
C THR A 13 -9.39 1.99 -19.70
N ASP A 14 -10.13 2.18 -20.79
CA ASP A 14 -11.17 3.22 -20.91
C ASP A 14 -12.48 2.83 -20.20
N GLN A 15 -12.63 1.57 -19.80
CA GLN A 15 -13.80 1.10 -19.03
C GLN A 15 -13.68 1.27 -17.51
N VAL A 16 -12.49 1.62 -17.00
CA VAL A 16 -12.28 1.78 -15.55
C VAL A 16 -12.91 3.10 -15.07
N PRO A 17 -13.82 3.08 -14.06
CA PRO A 17 -14.46 4.29 -13.56
C PRO A 17 -13.47 5.35 -13.06
N ALA A 18 -13.86 6.63 -13.17
CA ALA A 18 -13.01 7.76 -12.74
C ALA A 18 -12.66 7.71 -11.24
N GLU A 19 -13.58 7.19 -10.42
CA GLU A 19 -13.36 6.97 -8.98
C GLU A 19 -12.20 5.98 -8.75
N TYR A 20 -12.17 4.88 -9.50
CA TYR A 20 -11.16 3.81 -9.38
C TYR A 20 -9.78 4.32 -9.79
N LYS A 21 -9.72 5.10 -10.88
CA LYS A 21 -8.49 5.77 -11.33
C LYS A 21 -7.98 6.75 -10.25
N SER A 22 -8.88 7.40 -9.52
CA SER A 22 -8.53 8.34 -8.45
C SER A 22 -8.05 7.62 -7.18
N ALA A 23 -8.74 6.56 -6.78
CA ALA A 23 -8.34 5.70 -5.68
C ALA A 23 -6.95 5.07 -5.94
N LEU A 24 -6.68 4.60 -7.16
CA LEU A 24 -5.38 4.05 -7.55
C LEU A 24 -4.25 5.08 -7.41
N ARG A 25 -4.45 6.32 -7.86
CA ARG A 25 -3.46 7.40 -7.68
C ARG A 25 -3.21 7.72 -6.20
N LYS A 26 -4.25 7.67 -5.37
CA LYS A 26 -4.14 7.87 -3.92
C LYS A 26 -3.40 6.71 -3.25
N ALA A 27 -3.70 5.47 -3.62
CA ALA A 27 -2.97 4.29 -3.16
C ALA A 27 -1.47 4.41 -3.46
N ALA A 28 -1.11 4.78 -4.70
CA ALA A 28 0.28 5.02 -5.07
C ALA A 28 0.93 6.09 -4.19
N THR A 29 0.24 7.23 -3.99
CA THR A 29 0.73 8.31 -3.13
C THR A 29 0.98 7.84 -1.70
N TYR A 30 0.05 7.08 -1.09
CA TYR A 30 0.19 6.57 0.26
C TYR A 30 1.32 5.53 0.39
N SER A 31 1.48 4.66 -0.60
CA SER A 31 2.62 3.75 -0.67
C SER A 31 3.95 4.52 -0.74
N ASP A 32 4.07 5.43 -1.69
CA ASP A 32 5.35 6.09 -2.02
C ASP A 32 5.79 7.08 -0.94
N THR A 33 4.85 7.79 -0.32
CA THR A 33 5.17 8.89 0.60
C THR A 33 4.99 8.54 2.06
N MET A 34 4.05 7.63 2.38
CA MET A 34 3.73 7.24 3.76
C MET A 34 4.13 5.80 4.06
N HIS A 35 4.59 5.04 3.06
CA HIS A 35 5.05 3.66 3.21
C HIS A 35 4.02 2.79 3.94
N MET A 36 2.75 2.99 3.63
CA MET A 36 1.67 2.25 4.24
C MET A 36 1.61 0.80 3.72
N SER A 37 1.04 -0.10 4.52
CA SER A 37 0.70 -1.44 4.06
C SER A 37 -0.49 -1.41 3.10
N MET A 38 -0.66 -2.48 2.33
CA MET A 38 -1.83 -2.68 1.48
C MET A 38 -3.14 -2.54 2.27
N ALA A 39 -3.24 -3.18 3.43
CA ALA A 39 -4.43 -3.12 4.29
C ALA A 39 -4.65 -1.71 4.86
N GLY A 40 -3.59 -1.03 5.31
CA GLY A 40 -3.67 0.34 5.78
C GLY A 40 -4.13 1.31 4.69
N ILE A 41 -3.67 1.12 3.45
CA ILE A 41 -4.13 1.93 2.30
C ILE A 41 -5.61 1.69 2.03
N TYR A 42 -6.07 0.44 2.02
CA TYR A 42 -7.49 0.13 1.85
C TYR A 42 -8.37 0.83 2.90
N ASP A 43 -7.97 0.73 4.18
CA ASP A 43 -8.68 1.38 5.28
C ASP A 43 -8.70 2.91 5.12
N GLN A 44 -7.58 3.51 4.69
CA GLN A 44 -7.48 4.94 4.49
C GLN A 44 -8.33 5.43 3.31
N LEU A 45 -8.41 4.65 2.22
CA LEU A 45 -9.22 4.97 1.05
C LEU A 45 -10.72 4.89 1.37
N THR A 46 -11.14 3.93 2.20
CA THR A 46 -12.56 3.71 2.55
C THR A 46 -13.03 4.51 3.76
N SER A 47 -12.11 5.01 4.60
CA SER A 47 -12.43 5.72 5.83
C SER A 47 -13.36 6.92 5.62
N GLU A 48 -14.38 7.03 6.49
CA GLU A 48 -15.27 8.19 6.59
C GLU A 48 -14.56 9.49 7.00
N TYR A 49 -13.32 9.39 7.49
CA TYR A 49 -12.48 10.55 7.82
C TYR A 49 -11.30 10.71 6.85
N GLY A 50 -11.15 9.78 5.90
CA GLY A 50 -10.12 9.77 4.87
C GLY A 50 -10.67 10.20 3.50
N GLU A 51 -10.44 9.36 2.50
CA GLU A 51 -10.77 9.68 1.10
C GLU A 51 -12.21 9.33 0.71
N LYS A 52 -12.91 8.48 1.49
CA LYS A 52 -14.33 8.11 1.30
C LYS A 52 -14.64 7.47 -0.07
N PHE A 53 -13.69 6.79 -0.67
CA PHE A 53 -13.96 6.00 -1.87
C PHE A 53 -14.87 4.81 -1.55
N SER A 54 -15.61 4.35 -2.56
CA SER A 54 -16.31 3.07 -2.47
C SER A 54 -15.34 1.92 -2.15
N ALA A 55 -15.85 0.88 -1.47
CA ALA A 55 -15.06 -0.31 -1.14
C ALA A 55 -14.50 -0.97 -2.40
N GLU A 56 -15.26 -0.98 -3.49
CA GLU A 56 -14.86 -1.54 -4.77
C GLU A 56 -13.76 -0.73 -5.45
N ALA A 57 -13.82 0.61 -5.39
CA ALA A 57 -12.75 1.47 -5.91
C ALA A 57 -11.46 1.33 -5.09
N ALA A 58 -11.57 1.22 -3.77
CA ALA A 58 -10.43 1.00 -2.88
C ALA A 58 -9.80 -0.38 -3.10
N GLN A 59 -10.63 -1.43 -3.24
CA GLN A 59 -10.16 -2.78 -3.56
C GLN A 59 -9.42 -2.80 -4.89
N TYR A 60 -10.02 -2.21 -5.93
CA TYR A 60 -9.36 -2.06 -7.22
C TYR A 60 -8.02 -1.34 -7.09
N ALA A 61 -7.96 -0.26 -6.30
CA ALA A 61 -6.74 0.50 -6.10
C ALA A 61 -5.62 -0.33 -5.47
N VAL A 62 -5.89 -1.06 -4.39
CA VAL A 62 -4.86 -1.88 -3.71
C VAL A 62 -4.45 -3.13 -4.49
N ASP A 63 -5.35 -3.66 -5.33
CA ASP A 63 -5.03 -4.80 -6.21
C ASP A 63 -4.18 -4.39 -7.42
N ASN A 64 -4.25 -3.13 -7.85
CA ASN A 64 -3.60 -2.65 -9.07
C ASN A 64 -2.45 -1.66 -8.82
N VAL A 65 -2.25 -1.20 -7.58
CA VAL A 65 -1.11 -0.33 -7.24
C VAL A 65 0.18 -1.13 -7.35
N GLN A 66 1.15 -0.59 -8.09
CA GLN A 66 2.50 -1.15 -8.15
C GLN A 66 3.28 -0.64 -6.94
N ALA A 67 3.39 -1.46 -5.91
CA ALA A 67 4.09 -1.13 -4.67
C ALA A 67 5.01 -2.27 -4.24
N ASP A 68 6.19 -1.92 -3.74
CA ASP A 68 7.05 -2.86 -3.03
C ASP A 68 6.69 -2.83 -1.54
N TRP A 69 5.80 -3.74 -1.15
CA TRP A 69 5.31 -3.80 0.22
C TRP A 69 6.38 -4.15 1.25
N ASN A 70 7.42 -4.90 0.84
CA ASN A 70 8.57 -5.21 1.68
C ASN A 70 9.41 -3.95 1.90
N ALA A 71 9.61 -3.14 0.87
CA ALA A 71 10.26 -1.84 1.00
C ALA A 71 9.47 -0.88 1.89
N ASN A 72 8.14 -0.85 1.77
CA ASN A 72 7.27 -0.04 2.64
C ASN A 72 7.41 -0.46 4.11
N ALA A 73 7.35 -1.76 4.40
CA ALA A 73 7.53 -2.28 5.75
C ALA A 73 8.90 -1.91 6.33
N LEU A 74 9.97 -2.05 5.53
CA LEU A 74 11.33 -1.67 5.93
C LEU A 74 11.45 -0.16 6.21
N ALA A 75 10.83 0.68 5.39
CA ALA A 75 10.84 2.13 5.59
C ALA A 75 10.12 2.53 6.89
N LYS A 76 8.95 1.92 7.18
CA LYS A 76 8.25 2.10 8.46
C LYS A 76 9.07 1.63 9.65
N ALA A 77 9.69 0.46 9.52
CA ALA A 77 10.54 -0.11 10.56
C ALA A 77 11.72 0.82 10.91
N LYS A 78 12.41 1.35 9.90
CA LYS A 78 13.47 2.36 10.08
C LYS A 78 12.94 3.62 10.74
N SER A 79 11.79 4.13 10.30
CA SER A 79 11.17 5.31 10.91
C SER A 79 10.90 5.11 12.41
N TYR A 80 10.36 3.95 12.81
CA TYR A 80 10.14 3.63 14.22
C TYR A 80 11.44 3.49 15.01
N GLN A 81 12.46 2.86 14.43
CA GLN A 81 13.78 2.75 15.05
C GLN A 81 14.40 4.14 15.29
N GLU A 82 14.39 5.00 14.27
CA GLU A 82 15.03 6.32 14.31
C GLU A 82 14.28 7.33 15.17
N THR A 83 12.95 7.39 15.06
CA THR A 83 12.15 8.45 15.69
C THR A 83 11.62 8.07 17.07
N MET A 84 11.44 6.77 17.33
CA MET A 84 10.86 6.26 18.58
C MET A 84 11.81 5.36 19.37
N SER A 85 13.01 5.06 18.85
CA SER A 85 14.00 4.20 19.51
C SER A 85 13.43 2.83 19.92
N MET A 86 12.48 2.32 19.14
CA MET A 86 11.82 1.04 19.42
C MET A 86 12.78 -0.13 19.19
N SER A 87 12.62 -1.21 19.97
CA SER A 87 13.36 -2.45 19.75
C SER A 87 12.85 -3.17 18.49
N PRO A 88 13.66 -4.05 17.85
CA PRO A 88 13.22 -4.81 16.69
C PRO A 88 11.92 -5.60 16.92
N GLU A 89 11.76 -6.22 18.09
CA GLU A 89 10.52 -6.96 18.40
C GLU A 89 9.30 -6.03 18.53
N ALA A 90 9.45 -4.88 19.21
CA ALA A 90 8.37 -3.91 19.32
C ALA A 90 7.99 -3.32 17.95
N ILE A 91 8.97 -3.13 17.06
CA ILE A 91 8.73 -2.71 15.68
C ILE A 91 7.97 -3.79 14.94
N ARG A 92 8.37 -5.06 15.06
CA ARG A 92 7.68 -6.21 14.44
C ARG A 92 6.21 -6.24 14.84
N ASP A 93 5.94 -6.16 16.15
CA ASP A 93 4.58 -6.14 16.70
C ASP A 93 3.78 -4.95 16.17
N GLN A 94 4.39 -3.77 16.10
CA GLN A 94 3.73 -2.57 15.59
C GLN A 94 3.41 -2.67 14.09
N LEU A 95 4.28 -3.29 13.30
CA LEU A 95 4.07 -3.48 11.86
C LEU A 95 2.87 -4.39 11.59
N VAL A 96 2.69 -5.47 12.36
CA VAL A 96 1.60 -6.45 12.14
C VAL A 96 0.30 -6.10 12.86
N SER A 97 0.34 -5.19 13.84
CA SER A 97 -0.81 -4.86 14.69
C SER A 97 -2.03 -4.42 13.87
N GLU A 98 -3.19 -4.95 14.22
CA GLU A 98 -4.50 -4.56 13.67
C GLU A 98 -4.89 -3.10 13.96
N HIS A 99 -4.21 -2.47 14.93
CA HIS A 99 -4.37 -1.05 15.23
C HIS A 99 -3.13 -0.23 14.84
N GLY A 100 -2.09 -0.89 14.31
CA GLY A 100 -0.86 -0.30 13.83
C GLY A 100 -0.83 -0.25 12.30
N GLU A 101 0.24 -0.81 11.72
CA GLU A 101 0.48 -0.67 10.28
C GLU A 101 -0.17 -1.77 9.43
N LYS A 102 -0.62 -2.89 10.02
CA LYS A 102 -1.29 -4.01 9.33
C LYS A 102 -0.50 -4.62 8.16
N PHE A 103 0.82 -4.63 8.22
CA PHE A 103 1.63 -5.45 7.32
C PHE A 103 1.39 -6.93 7.59
N THR A 104 1.63 -7.76 6.58
CA THR A 104 1.69 -9.22 6.77
C THR A 104 2.87 -9.58 7.67
N ALA A 105 2.80 -10.77 8.29
CA ALA A 105 3.90 -11.27 9.12
C ALA A 105 5.19 -11.38 8.30
N GLU A 106 5.11 -11.84 7.05
CA GLU A 106 6.24 -11.99 6.15
C GLU A 106 6.91 -10.65 5.81
N GLN A 107 6.12 -9.59 5.60
CA GLN A 107 6.64 -8.23 5.34
C GLN A 107 7.31 -7.64 6.58
N ALA A 108 6.71 -7.85 7.76
CA ALA A 108 7.32 -7.43 9.02
C ALA A 108 8.62 -8.19 9.29
N ASP A 109 8.64 -9.51 9.08
CA ASP A 109 9.84 -10.35 9.22
C ASP A 109 10.93 -9.90 8.24
N TYR A 110 10.58 -9.62 6.99
CA TYR A 110 11.51 -9.03 6.02
C TYR A 110 12.08 -7.70 6.52
N ALA A 111 11.22 -6.80 7.02
CA ALA A 111 11.66 -5.50 7.51
C ALA A 111 12.66 -5.63 8.67
N ILE A 112 12.39 -6.52 9.63
CA ILE A 112 13.29 -6.76 10.78
C ILE A 112 14.61 -7.40 10.34
N GLN A 113 14.58 -8.37 9.42
CA GLN A 113 15.80 -9.01 8.91
C GLN A 113 16.71 -8.02 8.17
N ASN A 114 16.17 -6.92 7.67
CA ASN A 114 16.89 -5.89 6.94
C ASN A 114 17.06 -4.58 7.77
N LEU A 115 16.73 -4.61 9.05
CA LEU A 115 17.00 -3.53 9.99
C LEU A 115 18.46 -3.62 10.46
N ASN A 116 19.22 -2.52 10.35
CA ASN A 116 20.61 -2.45 10.79
C ASN A 116 20.76 -1.94 12.22
#